data_AF-G2R8Z2-F1
#
_entry.id   AF-G2R8Z2-F1
#
_cell.length_a   1.000
_cell.length_b   1.000
_cell.length_c   1.000
_cell.angle_alpha   90.00
_cell.angle_beta   90.00
_cell.angle_gamma   90.00
#
_symmetry.space_group_name_H-M   'P 1'
#
loop_
_entity.id
_entity.type
_entity.pdbx_description
1 polymer ?
#
loop_
_entity_poly.entity_id
_entity_poly.type
_entity_poly.pdbx_seq_one_letter_code
_entity_poly.pdbx_strand_id
1 'polypeptide(L)'
;MACVDVNRQRQSLLGDTATLRFLPSELLLMIQDHTSTQLLEAVANAALIAPATDAIFAHFESVFADICARWIISHPTLDVRVLASFARILPFAPSLSVFLISHLHGGLAPVGRVASMAQGGSSEASGSSDLRALVALDLTAFRDADLPGVLLALWRLNNFDKRTFSPLSRPSQLQILFTHQDLPVRYLAIRIFCQLHDASDQLLEALLARHIPKDASLVADLDGRRADYAFLSLMAKQSSRGLWAP
;
A
#
# COMPACT_ATOMS: atom_id res chain seq x y z
N MET A 1 -12.41 -3.86 26.74
CA MET A 1 -12.30 -3.35 25.35
C MET A 1 -12.70 -1.90 25.39
N ALA A 2 -11.80 -0.96 25.08
CA ALA A 2 -12.18 0.44 24.97
C ALA A 2 -13.08 0.58 23.74
N CYS A 3 -14.37 0.88 23.95
CA CYS A 3 -15.26 1.24 22.85
C CYS A 3 -14.85 2.64 22.41
N VAL A 4 -14.01 2.73 21.38
CA VAL A 4 -13.65 4.04 20.82
C VAL A 4 -14.90 4.59 20.16
N ASP A 5 -15.42 5.70 20.69
CA ASP A 5 -16.54 6.40 20.07
C ASP A 5 -16.05 7.07 18.77
N VAL A 6 -16.44 6.47 17.64
CA VAL A 6 -16.10 6.94 16.28
C VAL A 6 -17.22 7.75 15.64
N ASN A 7 -18.23 8.18 16.40
CA ASN A 7 -19.37 8.93 15.87
C ASN A 7 -18.96 10.24 15.20
N ARG A 8 -17.95 10.95 15.74
CA ARG A 8 -17.45 12.21 15.19
C ARG A 8 -16.77 11.99 13.84
N GLN A 9 -15.92 10.98 13.73
CA GLN A 9 -15.22 10.60 12.50
C GLN A 9 -16.21 10.20 11.42
N ARG A 10 -17.25 9.44 11.79
CA ARG A 10 -18.34 9.12 10.88
C ARG A 10 -19.07 10.37 10.39
N GLN A 11 -19.48 11.26 11.30
CA GLN A 11 -20.16 12.50 10.90
C GLN A 11 -19.30 13.33 9.94
N SER A 12 -17.99 13.39 10.18
CA SER A 12 -17.02 14.03 9.29
C SER A 12 -17.01 13.38 7.90
N LEU A 13 -16.89 12.05 7.83
CA LEU A 13 -16.93 11.30 6.56
C LEU A 13 -18.26 11.47 5.81
N LEU A 14 -19.39 11.48 6.52
CA LEU A 14 -20.72 11.67 5.91
C LEU A 14 -20.91 13.09 5.35
N GLY A 15 -20.19 14.09 5.88
CA GLY A 15 -20.14 15.43 5.31
C GLY A 15 -19.30 15.51 4.02
N ASP A 16 -18.41 14.55 3.79
CA ASP A 16 -17.51 14.52 2.65
C ASP A 16 -18.14 13.78 1.45
N THR A 17 -19.08 14.46 0.79
CA THR A 17 -19.74 13.96 -0.43
C THR A 17 -18.76 13.56 -1.53
N ALA A 18 -17.56 14.16 -1.54
CA ALA A 18 -16.55 13.84 -2.52
C ALA A 18 -15.99 12.44 -2.33
N THR A 19 -15.81 11.99 -1.10
CA THR A 19 -15.36 10.64 -0.77
C THR A 19 -16.48 9.62 -0.93
N LEU A 20 -17.70 9.97 -0.51
CA LEU A 20 -18.87 9.07 -0.60
C LEU A 20 -19.19 8.63 -2.03
N ARG A 21 -18.89 9.47 -3.04
CA ARG A 21 -19.14 9.15 -4.46
C ARG A 21 -18.41 7.89 -4.96
N PHE A 22 -17.31 7.53 -4.29
CA PHE A 22 -16.47 6.39 -4.67
C PHE A 22 -16.88 5.10 -3.93
N LEU A 23 -17.80 5.19 -2.97
CA LEU A 23 -18.18 4.05 -2.14
C LEU A 23 -19.39 3.31 -2.76
N PRO A 24 -19.35 1.97 -2.81
CA PRO A 24 -20.52 1.15 -3.12
C PRO A 24 -21.69 1.44 -2.18
N SER A 25 -22.91 1.31 -2.69
CA SER A 25 -24.15 1.60 -1.96
C SER A 25 -24.28 0.77 -0.69
N GLU A 26 -23.79 -0.46 -0.69
CA GLU A 26 -23.81 -1.36 0.46
C GLU A 26 -22.95 -0.82 1.61
N LEU A 27 -21.73 -0.35 1.30
CA LEU A 27 -20.84 0.25 2.30
C LEU A 27 -21.42 1.56 2.83
N LEU A 28 -22.03 2.37 1.96
CA LEU A 28 -22.69 3.62 2.36
C LEU A 28 -23.83 3.37 3.36
N LEU A 29 -24.69 2.39 3.10
CA LEU A 29 -25.78 2.04 4.01
C LEU A 29 -25.27 1.58 5.38
N MET A 30 -24.22 0.74 5.41
CA MET A 30 -23.62 0.28 6.67
C MET A 30 -22.96 1.42 7.46
N ILE A 31 -22.33 2.38 6.76
CA ILE A 31 -21.71 3.54 7.39
C ILE A 31 -22.78 4.49 7.93
N GLN A 32 -23.90 4.67 7.23
CA GLN A 32 -25.00 5.53 7.66
C GLN A 32 -25.78 4.97 8.85
N ASP A 33 -25.87 3.65 9.00
CA ASP A 33 -26.57 3.03 10.13
C ASP A 33 -25.87 3.35 11.47
N HIS A 34 -26.62 3.99 12.37
CA HIS A 34 -26.14 4.39 13.69
C HIS A 34 -25.90 3.24 14.65
N THR A 35 -26.44 2.05 14.35
CA THR A 35 -26.46 0.90 15.25
C THR A 35 -25.51 -0.21 14.79
N SER A 36 -24.81 -0.02 13.67
CA SER A 36 -24.01 -1.09 13.07
C SER A 36 -22.73 -1.35 13.89
N THR A 37 -22.64 -2.54 14.49
CA THR A 37 -21.38 -3.05 15.07
C THR A 37 -20.31 -3.30 14.00
N GLN A 38 -20.72 -3.27 12.73
CA GLN A 38 -19.91 -3.47 11.54
C GLN A 38 -19.37 -2.15 10.95
N LEU A 39 -19.60 -0.99 11.57
CA LEU A 39 -19.14 0.30 11.05
C LEU A 39 -17.65 0.29 10.68
N LEU A 40 -16.78 -0.14 11.60
CA LEU A 40 -15.33 -0.16 11.36
C LEU A 40 -14.91 -1.20 10.31
N GLU A 41 -15.70 -2.25 10.13
CA GLU A 41 -15.48 -3.21 9.05
C GLU A 41 -15.89 -2.62 7.69
N ALA A 42 -17.02 -1.92 7.62
CA ALA A 42 -17.45 -1.20 6.43
C ALA A 42 -16.46 -0.08 6.06
N VAL A 43 -15.98 0.69 7.05
CA VAL A 43 -14.94 1.72 6.87
C VAL A 43 -13.61 1.10 6.44
N ALA A 44 -13.21 -0.04 7.01
CA ALA A 44 -11.99 -0.73 6.58
C ALA A 44 -12.09 -1.20 5.13
N ASN A 45 -13.21 -1.77 4.71
CA ASN A 45 -13.44 -2.16 3.32
C ASN A 45 -13.48 -0.93 2.37
N ALA A 46 -14.12 0.15 2.81
CA ALA A 46 -14.15 1.42 2.08
C ALA A 46 -12.75 2.00 1.90
N ALA A 47 -11.89 1.90 2.92
CA ALA A 47 -10.52 2.43 2.89
C ALA A 47 -9.58 1.65 1.94
N LEU A 48 -9.96 0.45 1.48
CA LEU A 48 -9.24 -0.29 0.43
C LEU A 48 -9.59 0.18 -0.99
N ILE A 49 -10.59 1.05 -1.14
CA ILE A 49 -10.95 1.66 -2.42
C ILE A 49 -9.97 2.80 -2.67
N ALA A 50 -9.12 2.64 -3.67
CA ALA A 50 -8.02 3.56 -3.94
C ALA A 50 -8.42 5.06 -3.91
N PRO A 51 -9.46 5.56 -4.61
CA PRO A 51 -9.78 6.98 -4.55
C PRO A 51 -10.27 7.47 -3.17
N ALA A 52 -10.67 6.56 -2.27
CA ALA A 52 -11.19 6.87 -0.93
C ALA A 52 -10.17 6.69 0.20
N THR A 53 -9.06 5.94 -0.02
CA THR A 53 -8.08 5.60 1.03
C THR A 53 -7.58 6.82 1.80
N ASP A 54 -7.09 7.85 1.12
CA ASP A 54 -6.49 9.03 1.78
C ASP A 54 -7.52 9.85 2.56
N ALA A 55 -8.73 9.99 2.02
CA ALA A 55 -9.78 10.75 2.66
C ALA A 55 -10.31 10.01 3.90
N ILE A 56 -10.50 8.69 3.81
CA ILE A 56 -10.89 7.88 4.96
C ILE A 56 -9.78 7.90 6.02
N PHE A 57 -8.51 7.88 5.62
CA PHE A 57 -7.39 8.08 6.54
C PHE A 57 -7.49 9.43 7.28
N ALA A 58 -7.76 10.52 6.58
CA ALA A 58 -7.93 11.84 7.20
C ALA A 58 -9.09 11.88 8.21
N HIS A 59 -10.23 11.24 7.90
CA HIS A 59 -11.38 11.20 8.81
C HIS A 59 -11.18 10.26 10.01
N PHE A 60 -10.41 9.18 9.86
CA PHE A 60 -10.24 8.10 10.84
C PHE A 60 -8.83 7.96 11.39
N GLU A 61 -7.98 8.99 11.28
CA GLU A 61 -6.55 8.96 11.62
C GLU A 61 -6.30 8.31 13.00
N SER A 62 -7.04 8.73 14.03
CA SER A 62 -6.88 8.28 15.41
C SER A 62 -7.16 6.78 15.62
N VAL A 63 -7.95 6.16 14.74
CA VAL A 63 -8.34 4.74 14.82
C VAL A 63 -7.83 3.93 13.64
N PHE A 64 -7.00 4.50 12.79
CA PHE A 64 -6.57 3.85 11.56
C PHE A 64 -5.73 2.60 11.80
N ALA A 65 -5.09 2.48 12.98
CA ALA A 65 -4.46 1.25 13.41
C ALA A 65 -5.45 0.06 13.49
N ASP A 66 -6.70 0.29 13.94
CA ASP A 66 -7.74 -0.77 13.96
C ASP A 66 -8.16 -1.14 12.53
N ILE A 67 -8.24 -0.15 11.63
CA ILE A 67 -8.51 -0.38 10.20
C ILE A 67 -7.39 -1.23 9.57
N CYS A 68 -6.12 -0.91 9.82
CA CYS A 68 -4.99 -1.70 9.36
C CYS A 68 -5.00 -3.14 9.91
N ALA A 69 -5.34 -3.31 11.19
CA ALA A 69 -5.48 -4.63 11.79
C ALA A 69 -6.58 -5.46 11.10
N ARG A 70 -7.73 -4.85 10.83
CA ARG A 70 -8.83 -5.48 10.09
C ARG A 70 -8.43 -5.88 8.69
N TRP A 71 -7.69 -5.05 7.95
CA TRP A 71 -7.19 -5.41 6.62
C TRP A 71 -6.39 -6.72 6.64
N ILE A 72 -5.48 -6.84 7.59
CA ILE A 72 -4.59 -8.01 7.73
C ILE A 72 -5.37 -9.26 8.16
N ILE A 73 -6.35 -9.10 9.05
CA ILE A 73 -7.19 -10.21 9.50
C ILE A 73 -8.10 -10.70 8.36
N SER A 74 -8.71 -9.78 7.60
CA SER A 74 -9.61 -10.11 6.49
C SER A 74 -8.88 -10.62 5.25
N HIS A 75 -7.60 -10.25 5.06
CA HIS A 75 -6.76 -10.66 3.94
C HIS A 75 -5.52 -11.37 4.48
N PRO A 76 -5.61 -12.67 4.83
CA PRO A 76 -4.48 -13.40 5.40
C PRO A 76 -3.32 -13.58 4.42
N THR A 77 -3.59 -13.48 3.11
CA THR A 77 -2.58 -13.41 2.06
C THR A 77 -2.40 -11.97 1.58
N LEU A 78 -1.28 -11.69 0.91
CA LEU A 78 -1.00 -10.35 0.40
C LEU A 78 -1.98 -9.96 -0.72
N ASP A 79 -2.96 -9.11 -0.37
CA ASP A 79 -3.86 -8.45 -1.33
C ASP A 79 -3.20 -7.16 -1.85
N VAL A 80 -3.29 -6.95 -3.17
CA VAL A 80 -2.71 -5.79 -3.86
C VAL A 80 -3.32 -4.47 -3.37
N ARG A 81 -4.62 -4.45 -3.05
CA ARG A 81 -5.31 -3.28 -2.50
C ARG A 81 -4.81 -2.95 -1.11
N VAL A 82 -4.54 -3.97 -0.29
CA VAL A 82 -3.95 -3.79 1.05
C VAL A 82 -2.54 -3.20 0.92
N LEU A 83 -1.69 -3.78 0.07
CA LEU A 83 -0.34 -3.28 -0.19
C LEU A 83 -0.35 -1.82 -0.69
N ALA A 84 -1.21 -1.52 -1.68
CA ALA A 84 -1.33 -0.19 -2.25
C ALA A 84 -1.87 0.83 -1.23
N SER A 85 -2.83 0.45 -0.40
CA SER A 85 -3.39 1.32 0.63
C SER A 85 -2.34 1.64 1.70
N PHE A 86 -1.57 0.65 2.17
CA PHE A 86 -0.43 0.91 3.05
C PHE A 86 0.60 1.84 2.41
N ALA A 87 0.98 1.58 1.16
CA ALA A 87 1.98 2.39 0.46
C ALA A 87 1.60 3.88 0.35
N ARG A 88 0.31 4.22 0.45
CA ARG A 88 -0.19 5.61 0.45
C ARG A 88 -0.20 6.26 1.81
N ILE A 89 -0.61 5.53 2.85
CA ILE A 89 -0.75 6.08 4.20
C ILE A 89 0.59 6.18 4.94
N LEU A 90 1.55 5.30 4.64
CA LEU A 90 2.80 5.22 5.41
C LEU A 90 3.65 6.50 5.41
N PRO A 91 3.74 7.28 4.32
CA PRO A 91 4.36 8.61 4.36
C PRO A 91 3.73 9.57 5.39
N PHE A 92 2.46 9.37 5.77
CA PHE A 92 1.73 10.20 6.72
C PHE A 92 1.69 9.61 8.13
N ALA A 93 1.63 8.28 8.24
CA ALA A 93 1.63 7.55 9.50
C ALA A 93 2.69 6.42 9.48
N PRO A 94 3.98 6.76 9.65
CA PRO A 94 5.09 5.80 9.61
C PRO A 94 4.96 4.65 10.62
N SER A 95 4.31 4.93 11.76
CA SER A 95 4.07 3.95 12.84
C SER A 95 3.21 2.76 12.39
N LEU A 96 2.39 2.92 11.35
CA LEU A 96 1.55 1.85 10.82
C LEU A 96 2.34 0.82 9.99
N SER A 97 3.61 1.07 9.69
CA SER A 97 4.48 0.16 8.93
C SER A 97 4.60 -1.21 9.60
N VAL A 98 4.52 -1.26 10.93
CA VAL A 98 4.56 -2.51 11.72
C VAL A 98 3.48 -3.50 11.26
N PHE A 99 2.29 -3.02 10.90
CA PHE A 99 1.21 -3.86 10.39
C PHE A 99 1.58 -4.49 9.05
N LEU A 100 2.01 -3.68 8.08
CA LEU A 100 2.41 -4.19 6.76
C LEU A 100 3.59 -5.16 6.86
N ILE A 101 4.62 -4.81 7.63
CA ILE A 101 5.80 -5.67 7.82
C ILE A 101 5.36 -7.02 8.42
N SER A 102 4.56 -7.01 9.48
CA SER A 102 4.03 -8.24 10.09
C SER A 102 3.18 -9.06 9.11
N HIS A 103 2.42 -8.41 8.22
CA HIS A 103 1.64 -9.09 7.20
C HIS A 103 2.53 -9.79 6.18
N LEU A 104 3.56 -9.10 5.68
CA LEU A 104 4.53 -9.62 4.71
C LEU A 104 5.36 -10.78 5.25
N HIS A 105 5.61 -10.86 6.56
CA HIS A 105 6.32 -11.99 7.19
C HIS A 105 5.48 -13.27 7.37
N GLY A 106 4.20 -13.27 6.97
CA GLY A 106 3.31 -14.42 7.11
C GLY A 106 2.18 -14.23 8.11
N GLY A 107 1.80 -12.97 8.37
CA GLY A 107 0.67 -12.59 9.21
C GLY A 107 0.99 -12.58 10.70
N LEU A 108 0.30 -11.70 11.44
CA LEU A 108 0.19 -11.81 12.89
C LEU A 108 -0.31 -13.23 13.20
N ALA A 109 0.55 -14.10 13.72
CA ALA A 109 0.06 -15.25 14.48
C ALA A 109 -0.93 -14.66 15.50
N PRO A 110 -2.19 -15.13 15.53
CA PRO A 110 -3.18 -14.51 16.39
C PRO A 110 -2.64 -14.56 17.80
N VAL A 111 -2.52 -13.38 18.41
CA VAL A 111 -2.32 -13.21 19.85
C VAL A 111 -3.43 -14.03 20.52
N GLY A 112 -3.11 -15.26 20.91
CA GLY A 112 -4.12 -16.24 21.36
C GLY A 112 -3.95 -17.69 20.92
N ARG A 113 -2.94 -18.08 20.14
CA ARG A 113 -2.57 -19.51 20.02
C ARG A 113 -1.49 -19.87 21.03
N VAL A 114 -1.93 -20.54 22.09
CA VAL A 114 -1.08 -21.32 22.99
C VAL A 114 -0.13 -22.15 22.13
N ALA A 115 1.17 -21.94 22.29
CA ALA A 115 2.19 -22.75 21.64
C ALA A 115 1.88 -24.21 21.92
N SER A 116 1.45 -24.94 20.88
CA SER A 116 1.28 -26.38 20.97
C SER A 116 2.68 -26.96 21.17
N MET A 117 2.83 -27.65 22.30
CA MET A 117 4.02 -28.41 22.63
C MET A 117 4.36 -29.38 21.49
N ALA A 118 5.47 -29.12 20.79
CA ALA A 118 6.20 -30.11 20.02
C ALA A 118 7.69 -29.83 20.17
N GLN A 119 8.27 -30.61 21.07
CA GLN A 119 9.68 -30.89 21.40
C GLN A 119 10.77 -30.49 20.39
N GLY A 120 11.85 -29.92 20.96
CA GLY A 120 13.19 -30.49 20.76
C GLY A 120 14.22 -29.61 20.04
N GLY A 121 14.97 -28.80 20.80
CA GLY A 121 16.20 -28.15 20.30
C GLY A 121 16.58 -26.90 21.07
N SER A 122 17.29 -27.06 22.19
CA SER A 122 17.88 -25.97 22.97
C SER A 122 19.10 -25.37 22.27
N SER A 123 19.11 -24.06 22.02
CA SER A 123 20.28 -23.20 22.28
C SER A 123 19.94 -21.70 22.13
N GLU A 124 19.99 -21.01 23.27
CA GLU A 124 20.41 -19.62 23.47
C GLU A 124 19.64 -18.50 22.74
N ALA A 125 18.70 -17.91 23.47
CA ALA A 125 18.09 -16.61 23.19
C ALA A 125 19.15 -15.50 23.25
N SER A 126 19.64 -15.07 22.09
CA SER A 126 20.25 -13.76 21.93
C SER A 126 19.14 -12.77 21.56
N GLY A 127 18.88 -11.82 22.45
CA GLY A 127 17.91 -10.75 22.26
C GLY A 127 18.40 -9.67 21.30
N SER A 128 18.70 -10.02 20.05
CA SER A 128 18.65 -9.06 18.94
C SER A 128 17.26 -9.15 18.33
N SER A 129 16.51 -8.04 18.37
CA SER A 129 15.37 -7.84 17.49
C SER A 129 15.92 -7.66 16.07
N ASP A 130 16.45 -8.73 15.50
CA ASP A 130 16.80 -8.78 14.09
C ASP A 130 15.49 -8.69 13.35
N LEU A 131 15.21 -7.50 12.80
CA LEU A 131 14.16 -7.28 11.82
C LEU A 131 14.34 -8.37 10.78
N ARG A 132 13.47 -9.40 10.81
CA ARG A 132 13.48 -10.45 9.80
C ARG A 132 13.50 -9.77 8.44
N ALA A 133 14.51 -10.04 7.63
CA ALA A 133 14.59 -9.42 6.32
C ALA A 133 13.30 -9.72 5.55
N LEU A 134 12.70 -8.70 4.92
CA LEU A 134 11.53 -8.92 4.06
C LEU A 134 11.94 -9.82 2.88
N VAL A 135 11.07 -10.78 2.55
CA VAL A 135 11.29 -11.66 1.40
C VAL A 135 10.79 -10.97 0.15
N ALA A 136 11.60 -11.02 -0.91
CA ALA A 136 11.23 -10.49 -2.21
C ALA A 136 9.93 -11.11 -2.74
N LEU A 137 9.02 -10.23 -3.18
CA LEU A 137 7.78 -10.64 -3.84
C LEU A 137 8.10 -11.30 -5.18
N ASP A 138 7.32 -12.31 -5.54
CA ASP A 138 7.38 -12.86 -6.89
C ASP A 138 6.50 -12.02 -7.82
N LEU A 139 7.13 -11.08 -8.53
CA LEU A 139 6.42 -10.20 -9.46
C LEU A 139 5.74 -10.96 -10.61
N THR A 140 6.18 -12.19 -10.92
CA THR A 140 5.59 -13.01 -11.98
C THR A 140 4.34 -13.77 -11.54
N ALA A 141 4.07 -13.83 -10.23
CA ALA A 141 2.88 -14.47 -9.68
C ALA A 141 1.63 -13.56 -9.70
N PHE A 142 1.81 -12.24 -9.90
CA PHE A 142 0.70 -11.30 -10.00
C PHE A 142 0.08 -11.34 -11.39
N ARG A 143 -1.24 -11.07 -11.46
CA ARG A 143 -1.93 -10.89 -12.74
C ARG A 143 -1.45 -9.60 -13.40
N ASP A 144 -1.37 -9.58 -14.73
CA ASP A 144 -0.93 -8.41 -15.49
C ASP A 144 -1.73 -7.14 -15.14
N ALA A 145 -3.04 -7.26 -14.88
CA ALA A 145 -3.89 -6.15 -14.49
C ALA A 145 -3.56 -5.55 -13.11
N ASP A 146 -2.99 -6.35 -12.21
CA ASP A 146 -2.64 -5.92 -10.84
C ASP A 146 -1.20 -5.37 -10.78
N LEU A 147 -0.37 -5.72 -11.75
CA LEU A 147 1.07 -5.43 -11.77
C LEU A 147 1.38 -3.91 -11.69
N PRO A 148 0.68 -3.00 -12.40
CA PRO A 148 0.88 -1.56 -12.22
C PRO A 148 0.65 -1.10 -10.78
N GLY A 149 -0.39 -1.62 -10.12
CA GLY A 149 -0.72 -1.29 -8.73
C GLY A 149 0.34 -1.79 -7.75
N VAL A 150 0.82 -3.01 -7.93
CA VAL A 150 1.91 -3.59 -7.13
C VAL A 150 3.19 -2.77 -7.30
N LEU A 151 3.60 -2.49 -8.54
CA LEU A 151 4.82 -1.73 -8.80
C LEU A 151 4.71 -0.29 -8.27
N LEU A 152 3.56 0.36 -8.42
CA LEU A 152 3.33 1.68 -7.85
C LEU A 152 3.45 1.66 -6.32
N ALA A 153 2.89 0.64 -5.66
CA ALA A 153 3.01 0.47 -4.22
C ALA A 153 4.47 0.26 -3.80
N LEU A 154 5.23 -0.60 -4.50
CA LEU A 154 6.65 -0.82 -4.25
C LEU A 154 7.48 0.45 -4.45
N TRP A 155 7.21 1.21 -5.52
CA TRP A 155 7.85 2.50 -5.76
C TRP A 155 7.59 3.48 -4.60
N ARG A 156 6.35 3.59 -4.12
CA ARG A 156 5.99 4.43 -2.97
C ARG A 156 6.67 4.00 -1.68
N LEU A 157 6.66 2.69 -1.39
CA LEU A 157 7.32 2.11 -0.21
C LEU A 157 8.83 2.37 -0.22
N ASN A 158 9.48 2.25 -1.39
CA ASN A 158 10.90 2.56 -1.52
C ASN A 158 11.21 4.05 -1.34
N ASN A 159 10.31 4.95 -1.76
CA ASN A 159 10.47 6.39 -1.47
C ASN A 159 10.25 6.72 0.01
N PHE A 160 9.38 5.97 0.69
CA PHE A 160 9.11 6.12 2.11
C PHE A 160 10.27 5.60 2.98
N ASP A 161 10.65 4.34 2.80
CA ASP A 161 11.77 3.71 3.50
C ASP A 161 12.43 2.64 2.61
N LYS A 162 13.40 3.08 1.79
CA LYS A 162 14.19 2.20 0.94
C LYS A 162 14.91 1.10 1.73
N ARG A 163 15.38 1.38 2.96
CA ARG A 163 16.14 0.39 3.75
C ARG A 163 15.26 -0.80 4.11
N THR A 164 14.02 -0.54 4.51
CA THR A 164 13.08 -1.59 4.89
C THR A 164 12.49 -2.31 3.68
N PHE A 165 12.05 -1.57 2.65
CA PHE A 165 11.20 -2.13 1.59
C PHE A 165 11.94 -2.51 0.30
N SER A 166 13.19 -2.08 0.09
CA SER A 166 13.97 -2.49 -1.08
C SER A 166 14.10 -4.02 -1.27
N PRO A 167 14.18 -4.86 -0.21
CA PRO A 167 14.23 -6.32 -0.38
C PRO A 167 12.97 -6.92 -1.02
N LEU A 168 11.85 -6.20 -1.06
CA LEU A 168 10.62 -6.67 -1.71
C LEU A 168 10.74 -6.80 -3.23
N SER A 169 11.71 -6.12 -3.84
CA SER A 169 11.88 -6.06 -5.29
C SER A 169 13.18 -6.72 -5.72
N ARG A 170 13.12 -7.75 -6.59
CA ARG A 170 14.33 -8.35 -7.20
C ARG A 170 14.72 -7.59 -8.47
N PRO A 171 15.97 -7.08 -8.59
CA PRO A 171 16.42 -6.40 -9.81
C PRO A 171 16.26 -7.24 -11.08
N SER A 172 16.48 -8.56 -11.01
CA SER A 172 16.31 -9.47 -12.14
C SER A 172 14.87 -9.54 -12.64
N GLN A 173 13.89 -9.59 -11.73
CA GLN A 173 12.47 -9.59 -12.10
C GLN A 173 12.04 -8.24 -12.68
N LEU A 174 12.55 -7.13 -12.13
CA LEU A 174 12.28 -5.79 -12.70
C LEU A 174 12.81 -5.65 -14.12
N GLN A 175 13.99 -6.16 -14.42
CA GLN A 175 14.57 -6.10 -15.76
C GLN A 175 13.74 -6.88 -16.80
N ILE A 176 13.15 -8.01 -16.42
CA ILE A 176 12.23 -8.75 -17.30
C ILE A 176 11.02 -7.88 -17.68
N LEU A 177 10.55 -7.03 -16.77
CA LEU A 177 9.41 -6.13 -17.01
C LEU A 177 9.73 -4.94 -17.93
N PHE A 178 11.00 -4.69 -18.28
CA PHE A 178 11.36 -3.60 -19.19
C PHE A 178 10.83 -3.82 -20.62
N THR A 179 10.44 -5.04 -20.96
CA THR A 179 9.87 -5.41 -22.27
C THR A 179 8.38 -5.78 -22.19
N HIS A 180 7.74 -5.60 -21.03
CA HIS A 180 6.32 -5.92 -20.79
C HIS A 180 5.38 -5.23 -21.79
N GLN A 181 4.20 -5.77 -22.13
CA GLN A 181 3.35 -5.11 -23.14
C GLN A 181 2.81 -3.75 -22.70
N ASP A 182 2.50 -3.64 -21.40
CA ASP A 182 1.98 -2.42 -20.80
C ASP A 182 3.09 -1.41 -20.45
N LEU A 183 2.93 -0.16 -20.89
CA LEU A 183 3.94 0.90 -20.77
C LEU A 183 4.13 1.43 -19.34
N PRO A 184 3.06 1.67 -18.54
CA PRO A 184 3.18 1.97 -17.11
C PRO A 184 3.96 0.91 -16.35
N VAL A 185 3.79 -0.39 -16.68
CA VAL A 185 4.60 -1.46 -16.09
C VAL A 185 6.08 -1.29 -16.41
N ARG A 186 6.44 -1.06 -17.69
CA ARG A 186 7.84 -0.79 -18.07
C ARG A 186 8.40 0.41 -17.31
N TYR A 187 7.64 1.50 -17.31
CA TYR A 187 8.03 2.76 -16.68
C TYR A 187 8.30 2.57 -15.19
N LEU A 188 7.35 1.98 -14.46
CA LEU A 188 7.49 1.74 -13.02
C LEU A 188 8.63 0.77 -12.72
N ALA A 189 8.79 -0.30 -13.50
CA ALA A 189 9.88 -1.25 -13.31
C ALA A 189 11.26 -0.58 -13.46
N ILE A 190 11.44 0.26 -14.48
CA ILE A 190 12.66 1.05 -14.69
C ILE A 190 12.89 2.01 -13.51
N ARG A 191 11.84 2.72 -13.08
CA ARG A 191 11.91 3.66 -11.96
C ARG A 191 12.33 2.98 -10.66
N ILE A 192 11.74 1.82 -10.34
CA ILE A 192 12.12 1.05 -9.15
C ILE A 192 13.55 0.53 -9.28
N PHE A 193 13.93 0.00 -10.46
CA PHE A 193 15.29 -0.48 -10.69
C PHE A 193 16.33 0.63 -10.46
N CYS A 194 16.09 1.82 -11.02
CA CYS A 194 16.93 2.99 -10.79
C CYS A 194 16.99 3.39 -9.31
N GLN A 195 15.86 3.34 -8.59
CA GLN A 195 15.83 3.61 -7.15
C GLN A 195 16.67 2.61 -6.35
N LEU A 196 16.60 1.31 -6.68
CA LEU A 196 17.37 0.28 -5.97
C LEU A 196 18.88 0.49 -6.14
N HIS A 197 19.32 0.87 -7.34
CA HIS A 197 20.73 1.05 -7.68
C HIS A 197 21.29 2.46 -7.44
N ASP A 198 20.49 3.38 -6.89
CA ASP A 198 20.86 4.80 -6.75
C ASP A 198 21.38 5.38 -8.08
N ALA A 199 20.69 5.03 -9.16
CA ALA A 199 21.05 5.41 -10.52
C ALA A 199 20.97 6.93 -10.72
N SER A 200 21.84 7.48 -11.57
CA SER A 200 21.76 8.87 -11.98
C SER A 200 20.55 9.14 -12.86
N ASP A 201 20.11 10.39 -12.90
CA ASP A 201 19.05 10.83 -13.81
C ASP A 201 19.38 10.49 -15.27
N GLN A 202 20.66 10.59 -15.67
CA GLN A 202 21.10 10.22 -17.01
C GLN A 202 20.87 8.73 -17.32
N LEU A 203 21.11 7.83 -16.36
CA LEU A 203 20.85 6.40 -16.55
C LEU A 203 19.34 6.13 -16.64
N LEU A 204 18.55 6.79 -15.81
CA LEU A 204 17.09 6.69 -15.87
C LEU A 204 16.59 7.11 -17.26
N GLU A 205 16.97 8.29 -17.75
CA GLU A 205 16.58 8.79 -19.07
C GLU A 205 17.04 7.86 -20.19
N ALA A 206 18.25 7.32 -20.11
CA ALA A 206 18.76 6.37 -21.10
C ALA A 206 17.94 5.06 -21.14
N LEU A 207 17.53 4.54 -19.97
CA LEU A 207 16.69 3.34 -19.89
C LEU A 207 15.27 3.61 -20.40
N LEU A 208 14.68 4.75 -20.04
CA LEU A 208 13.35 5.15 -20.52
C LEU A 208 13.37 5.30 -22.05
N ALA A 209 14.34 6.02 -22.61
CA ALA A 209 14.48 6.21 -24.05
C ALA A 209 14.71 4.90 -24.82
N ARG A 210 15.32 3.89 -24.18
CA ARG A 210 15.55 2.56 -24.78
C ARG A 210 14.30 1.68 -24.79
N HIS A 211 13.47 1.77 -23.76
CA HIS A 211 12.39 0.81 -23.51
C HIS A 211 10.97 1.36 -23.72
N ILE A 212 10.83 2.69 -23.79
CA ILE A 212 9.56 3.40 -23.99
C ILE A 212 9.65 4.23 -25.28
N PRO A 213 8.68 4.09 -26.22
CA PRO A 213 8.66 4.91 -27.42
C PRO A 213 8.50 6.41 -27.09
N LYS A 214 9.20 7.28 -27.85
CA LYS A 214 9.28 8.73 -27.56
C LYS A 214 7.93 9.46 -27.53
N ASP A 215 6.96 9.01 -28.33
CA ASP A 215 5.63 9.62 -28.44
C ASP A 215 4.53 8.81 -27.72
N ALA A 216 4.93 7.87 -26.86
CA ALA A 216 3.99 7.02 -26.19
C ALA A 216 3.28 7.76 -25.05
N SER A 217 1.96 7.65 -24.99
CA SER A 217 1.18 8.12 -23.85
C SER A 217 1.37 7.17 -22.66
N LEU A 218 1.86 7.69 -21.54
CA LEU A 218 1.94 6.99 -20.26
C LEU A 218 0.72 7.27 -19.38
N VAL A 219 -0.41 7.64 -20.00
CA VAL A 219 -1.67 7.91 -19.30
C VAL A 219 -2.36 6.59 -18.97
N ALA A 220 -2.39 6.26 -17.69
CA ALA A 220 -3.03 5.04 -17.19
C ALA A 220 -3.76 5.31 -15.86
N ASP A 221 -4.41 4.27 -15.33
CA ASP A 221 -5.08 4.37 -14.03
C ASP A 221 -4.05 4.45 -12.90
N LEU A 222 -4.12 5.54 -12.13
CA LEU A 222 -3.33 5.80 -10.94
C LEU A 222 -4.31 6.00 -9.79
N ASP A 223 -4.47 4.97 -8.96
CA ASP A 223 -5.34 5.01 -7.78
C ASP A 223 -6.83 5.30 -8.08
N GLY A 224 -7.35 4.79 -9.21
CA GLY A 224 -8.73 5.06 -9.64
C GLY A 224 -8.91 6.40 -10.34
N ARG A 225 -7.81 7.07 -10.71
CA ARG A 225 -7.81 8.31 -11.51
C ARG A 225 -6.88 8.16 -12.70
N ARG A 226 -7.36 8.58 -13.88
CA ARG A 226 -6.54 8.59 -15.08
C ARG A 226 -5.45 9.69 -14.97
N ALA A 227 -4.19 9.29 -14.92
CA ALA A 227 -3.05 10.19 -14.75
C ALA A 227 -1.88 9.79 -15.64
N ASP A 228 -1.03 10.76 -15.97
CA ASP A 228 0.19 10.54 -16.72
C ASP A 228 1.35 10.20 -15.79
N TYR A 229 1.88 8.97 -15.93
CA TYR A 229 2.99 8.46 -15.14
C TYR A 229 4.29 9.25 -15.33
N ALA A 230 4.45 10.01 -16.41
CA ALA A 230 5.60 10.92 -16.58
C ALA A 230 5.74 11.92 -15.42
N PHE A 231 4.63 12.31 -14.78
CA PHE A 231 4.60 13.27 -13.68
C PHE A 231 4.54 12.62 -12.29
N LEU A 232 4.82 11.31 -12.17
CA LEU A 232 4.67 10.55 -10.93
C LEU A 232 5.40 11.19 -9.73
N SER A 233 6.63 11.69 -9.94
CA SER A 233 7.42 12.36 -8.88
C SER A 233 6.79 13.67 -8.41
N LEU A 234 6.16 14.42 -9.31
CA LEU A 234 5.48 15.68 -8.99
C LEU A 234 4.22 15.39 -8.18
N MET A 235 3.44 14.40 -8.62
CA MET A 235 2.17 14.01 -7.97
C MET A 235 2.40 13.50 -6.55
N ALA A 236 3.43 12.68 -6.32
CA ALA A 236 3.76 12.20 -4.98
C ALA A 236 4.08 13.35 -4.01
N LYS A 237 4.76 14.42 -4.49
CA LYS A 237 5.07 15.62 -3.70
C LYS A 237 3.84 16.51 -3.47
N GLN A 238 2.86 16.52 -4.38
CA GLN A 238 1.63 17.29 -4.21
C GLN A 238 0.68 16.60 -3.24
N SER A 239 0.57 15.27 -3.30
CA SER A 239 -0.26 14.49 -2.38
C SER A 239 0.16 14.69 -0.92
N SER A 240 1.45 14.82 -0.64
CA SER A 240 1.93 15.08 0.73
C SER A 240 1.58 16.47 1.28
N ARG A 241 1.38 17.44 0.39
CA ARG A 241 1.04 18.83 0.77
C ARG A 241 -0.46 19.07 0.87
N GLY A 242 -1.28 18.36 0.09
CA GLY A 242 -2.72 18.57 0.01
C GLY A 242 -3.54 18.02 1.19
N LEU A 243 -3.03 17.00 1.89
CA LEU A 243 -3.73 16.36 3.02
C LEU A 243 -3.74 17.21 4.32
N TRP A 244 -2.99 18.33 4.36
CA TRP A 244 -2.89 19.22 5.51
C TRP A 244 -3.34 20.66 5.20
N ALA A 245 -4.08 20.87 4.12
CA ALA A 245 -4.74 22.14 3.90
C ALA A 245 -6.03 22.18 4.75
N PRO A 246 -6.18 23.17 5.66
CA PRO A 246 -7.31 23.26 6.59
C PRO A 246 -8.66 23.48 5.89
#